data_AF-A0A1M6ENE7-F1
#
_entry.id   AF-A0A1M6ENE7-F1
#
_cell.length_a   1.000
_cell.length_b   1.000
_cell.length_c   1.000
_cell.angle_alpha   90.00
_cell.angle_beta   90.00
_cell.angle_gamma   90.00
#
_symmetry.space_group_name_H-M   'P 1'
#
loop_
_entity.id
_entity.type
_entity.pdbx_description
1 polymer ?
#
loop_
_entity_poly.entity_id
_entity_poly.type
_entity_poly.pdbx_seq_one_letter_code
_entity_poly.pdbx_strand_id
1 'polypeptide(L)' 'MFKRAGEKNSNVKGYQFWHQNNHPIELWSIPMIKEKLEYIHNNPVKVGLVMEARESKHSSARNYTELDSVIPIENIGFLG' A
#
# COMPACT_ATOMS: atom_id res chain seq x y z
N MET A 1 -11.39 11.17 18.94
CA MET A 1 -11.66 10.85 17.52
C MET A 1 -12.07 9.39 17.34
N PHE A 2 -11.22 8.41 17.68
CA PHE A 2 -11.50 6.96 17.48
C PHE A 2 -12.62 6.37 18.34
N LYS A 3 -12.79 6.82 19.59
CA LYS A 3 -13.91 6.39 20.46
C LYS A 3 -15.26 6.71 19.82
N ARG A 4 -15.41 7.98 19.40
CA ARG A 4 -16.60 8.48 18.69
C ARG A 4 -16.88 7.72 17.39
N ALA A 5 -15.84 7.27 16.68
CA ALA A 5 -16.01 6.46 15.48
C ALA A 5 -16.50 5.04 15.83
N GLY A 6 -16.02 4.46 16.93
CA GLY A 6 -16.49 3.17 17.45
C GLY A 6 -17.94 3.22 17.95
N GLU A 7 -18.32 4.26 18.68
CA GLU A 7 -19.70 4.46 19.16
C GLU A 7 -20.74 4.55 18.03
N LYS A 8 -20.32 4.96 16.82
CA LYS A 8 -21.17 5.05 15.63
C LYS A 8 -21.26 3.78 14.81
N ASN A 9 -20.52 2.73 15.17
CA ASN A 9 -20.47 1.48 14.42
C ASN A 9 -20.72 0.30 15.34
N SER A 10 -21.88 -0.35 15.19
CA SER A 10 -22.31 -1.47 16.04
C SER A 10 -21.37 -2.67 16.01
N ASN A 11 -20.58 -2.83 14.95
CA ASN A 11 -19.62 -3.93 14.78
C ASN A 11 -18.28 -3.66 15.48
N VAL A 12 -18.10 -2.50 16.11
CA VAL A 12 -16.87 -2.11 16.80
C VAL A 12 -17.13 -1.95 18.30
N LYS A 13 -16.23 -2.49 19.12
CA LYS A 13 -16.26 -2.28 20.58
C LYS A 13 -15.22 -1.25 20.99
N GLY A 14 -15.66 -0.15 21.60
CA GLY A 14 -14.79 0.87 22.20
C GLY A 14 -14.21 1.88 21.20
N TYR A 15 -13.28 1.47 20.34
CA TYR A 15 -12.54 2.38 19.46
C TYR A 15 -12.44 1.84 18.04
N GLN A 16 -12.87 2.63 17.05
CA GLN A 16 -12.66 2.29 15.64
C GLN A 16 -11.37 2.95 15.14
N PHE A 17 -10.37 2.13 14.85
CA PHE A 17 -9.13 2.57 14.21
C PHE A 17 -9.20 2.37 12.69
N TRP A 18 -9.65 1.19 12.24
CA TRP A 18 -9.77 0.86 10.82
C TRP A 18 -11.02 1.44 10.18
N HIS A 19 -10.87 1.96 8.97
CA HIS A 19 -12.00 2.15 8.06
C HIS A 19 -12.49 0.78 7.59
N GLN A 20 -13.80 0.56 7.64
CA GLN A 20 -14.42 -0.73 7.29
C GLN A 20 -14.69 -0.88 5.79
N ASN A 21 -14.57 0.20 4.99
CA ASN A 21 -14.66 0.08 3.54
C ASN A 21 -13.31 -0.42 3.01
N ASN A 22 -13.31 -1.58 2.38
CA ASN A 22 -12.22 -2.01 1.52
C ASN A 22 -12.61 -1.77 0.05
N HIS A 23 -11.62 -1.67 -0.81
CA HIS A 23 -11.83 -1.56 -2.25
C HIS A 23 -10.96 -2.62 -2.96
N PRO A 24 -11.37 -3.90 -2.90
CA PRO A 24 -10.64 -4.97 -3.57
C PRO A 24 -10.75 -4.79 -5.09
N ILE A 25 -9.62 -4.89 -5.77
CA ILE A 25 -9.54 -4.89 -7.22
C ILE A 25 -8.84 -6.17 -7.63
N GLU A 26 -9.53 -7.01 -8.40
CA GLU A 26 -8.94 -8.22 -8.97
C GLU A 26 -7.93 -7.85 -10.05
N LEU A 27 -6.75 -8.46 -9.99
CA LEU A 27 -5.67 -8.28 -10.96
C LEU A 27 -5.64 -9.49 -11.88
N TRP A 28 -5.98 -9.29 -13.15
CA TRP A 28 -6.14 -10.38 -14.12
C TRP A 28 -5.19 -10.30 -15.32
N SER A 29 -4.33 -9.27 -15.38
CA SER A 29 -3.34 -9.13 -16.47
C SER A 29 -2.07 -8.42 -16.02
N ILE A 30 -0.97 -8.69 -16.72
CA ILE A 30 0.33 -8.05 -16.48
C ILE A 30 0.24 -6.51 -16.59
N PRO A 31 -0.40 -5.92 -17.61
CA PRO A 31 -0.55 -4.46 -17.69
C PRO A 31 -1.25 -3.88 -16.45
N MET A 32 -2.31 -4.53 -15.96
CA MET A 32 -3.04 -4.08 -14.78
C MET A 32 -2.19 -4.18 -13.50
N ILE A 33 -1.43 -5.27 -13.35
CA ILE A 33 -0.50 -5.44 -12.24
C ILE A 33 0.55 -4.33 -12.26
N LYS A 34 1.18 -4.07 -13.42
CA LYS A 34 2.18 -3.01 -13.58
C LYS A 34 1.61 -1.63 -13.27
N GLU A 35 0.40 -1.33 -13.74
CA GLU A 35 -0.29 -0.07 -13.43
C GLU A 35 -0.50 0.12 -11.91
N LYS A 36 -0.98 -0.91 -11.21
CA LYS A 36 -1.21 -0.82 -9.76
C LYS A 36 0.10 -0.78 -8.98
N LEU A 37 1.14 -1.49 -9.41
CA LEU A 37 2.47 -1.43 -8.83
C LEU A 37 3.00 0.02 -8.89
N GLU A 38 2.95 0.63 -10.07
CA GLU A 38 3.39 2.02 -10.29
C GLU A 38 2.59 3.01 -9.44
N TYR A 39 1.27 2.82 -9.36
CA TYR A 39 0.41 3.64 -8.50
C TYR A 39 0.83 3.56 -7.03
N ILE A 40 1.04 2.35 -6.50
CA ILE A 40 1.40 2.11 -5.11
C ILE A 40 2.78 2.70 -4.80
N HIS A 41 3.76 2.50 -5.68
CA HIS A 41 5.13 3.01 -5.50
C HIS A 41 5.18 4.55 -5.51
N ASN A 42 4.37 5.19 -6.33
CA ASN A 42 4.31 6.66 -6.40
C ASN A 42 3.39 7.31 -5.38
N ASN A 43 2.53 6.56 -4.68
CA ASN A 43 1.61 7.14 -3.71
C ASN A 43 2.34 7.98 -2.64
N PRO A 44 3.45 7.52 -2.01
CA PRO A 44 4.24 8.33 -1.08
C PRO A 44 4.75 9.66 -1.66
N VAL A 45 5.11 9.68 -2.95
CA VAL A 45 5.53 10.91 -3.65
C VAL A 45 4.35 11.84 -3.84
N LYS A 46 3.22 11.32 -4.34
CA LYS A 46 1.99 12.10 -4.60
C LYS A 46 1.42 12.75 -3.34
N VAL A 47 1.55 12.10 -2.18
CA VAL A 47 1.12 12.66 -0.89
C VAL A 47 2.19 13.51 -0.20
N GLY A 48 3.36 13.70 -0.83
CA GLY A 48 4.43 14.57 -0.33
C GLY A 48 5.22 14.00 0.85
N LEU A 49 5.22 12.68 1.06
CA LEU A 49 5.99 12.04 2.14
C LEU A 49 7.47 11.86 1.78
N VAL A 50 7.77 11.69 0.50
CA VAL A 50 9.13 11.49 -0.04
C VAL A 50 9.26 12.20 -1.38
N MET A 51 10.49 12.48 -1.81
CA MET A 51 10.75 13.10 -3.13
C MET A 51 10.79 12.05 -4.23
N GLU A 52 11.26 10.84 -3.92
CA GLU A 52 11.33 9.72 -4.87
C GLU A 52 10.71 8.44 -4.27
N ALA A 53 10.09 7.61 -5.12
CA ALA A 53 9.41 6.38 -4.68
C ALA A 53 10.32 5.43 -3.87
N ARG A 54 11.58 5.30 -4.29
CA ARG A 54 12.60 4.45 -3.67
C ARG A 54 13.06 4.94 -2.29
N GLU A 55 12.74 6.16 -1.89
CA GLU A 55 13.08 6.65 -0.55
C GLU A 55 12.11 6.11 0.52
N SER A 56 10.95 5.59 0.11
CA SER A 56 9.98 5.01 1.02
C SER A 56 10.49 3.71 1.64
N LYS A 57 10.95 3.80 2.90
CA LYS A 57 11.52 2.69 3.69
C LYS A 57 10.61 1.46 3.80
N HIS A 58 9.29 1.69 3.80
CA HIS A 58 8.28 0.64 3.98
C HIS A 58 7.54 0.33 2.67
N SER A 59 8.17 0.56 1.53
CA SER A 59 7.65 0.24 0.20
C SER A 59 8.58 -0.73 -0.52
N SER A 60 8.01 -1.62 -1.32
CA SER A 60 8.77 -2.50 -2.20
C SER A 60 9.48 -1.77 -3.33
N ALA A 61 9.19 -0.48 -3.58
CA ALA A 61 9.91 0.34 -4.56
C ALA A 61 11.44 0.28 -4.39
N ARG A 62 11.91 0.11 -3.14
CA ARG A 62 13.33 -0.12 -2.81
C ARG A 62 13.87 -1.42 -3.37
N ASN A 63 13.11 -2.50 -3.23
CA ASN A 63 13.50 -3.81 -3.75
C ASN A 63 13.63 -3.80 -5.28
N TYR A 64 12.73 -3.10 -6.00
CA TYR A 64 12.81 -2.96 -7.46
C TYR A 64 13.93 -2.03 -7.96
N THR A 65 14.56 -1.28 -7.04
CA THR A 65 15.69 -0.40 -7.34
C THR A 65 16.99 -0.91 -6.72
N GLU A 66 17.02 -2.19 -6.32
CA GLU A 66 18.19 -2.86 -5.74
C GLU A 66 18.76 -2.16 -4.50
N LEU A 67 17.90 -1.40 -3.79
CA LEU A 67 18.24 -0.78 -2.51
C LEU A 67 17.86 -1.70 -1.35
N ASP A 68 18.60 -1.57 -0.25
CA ASP A 68 18.27 -2.25 1.01
C ASP A 68 16.83 -1.98 1.43
N SER A 69 16.06 -3.05 1.63
CA SER A 69 14.66 -2.99 2.05
C SER A 69 14.48 -3.68 3.40
N VAL A 70 13.56 -3.14 4.20
CA VAL A 70 13.18 -3.73 5.49
C VAL A 70 12.33 -4.99 5.28
N ILE A 71 11.65 -5.09 4.13
CA ILE A 71 10.75 -6.19 3.80
C ILE A 71 11.26 -6.83 2.50
N PRO A 72 11.68 -8.10 2.52
CA PRO A 72 12.07 -8.81 1.30
C PRO A 72 10.84 -9.06 0.41
N ILE A 73 11.07 -9.13 -0.91
CA ILE A 73 10.05 -9.55 -1.88
C ILE A 73 10.45 -10.89 -2.50
N GLU A 74 9.45 -11.68 -2.86
CA GLU A 74 9.65 -12.90 -3.65
C GLU A 74 9.55 -12.57 -5.14
N ASN A 75 10.42 -13.19 -5.94
CA ASN A 75 10.28 -13.11 -7.39
C ASN A 75 9.23 -14.12 -7.84
N ILE A 76 8.13 -13.58 -8.35
CA ILE A 76 6.95 -14.30 -8.80
C ILE A 76 6.95 -14.58 -10.31
N GLY A 77 8.00 -14.16 -11.04
CA GLY A 77 8.28 -14.58 -12.42
C GLY A 77 7.49 -13.88 -13.53
N PHE A 78 6.52 -13.02 -13.21
CA PHE A 78 5.69 -12.31 -14.20
C PHE A 78 5.98 -10.80 -14.34
N LEU A 79 7.01 -10.32 -13.65
CA LEU A 79 7.52 -8.93 -13.78
C LEU A 79 8.87 -8.86 -14.51
N GLY A 80 9.28 -9.95 -15.16
CA GLY A 80 10.42 -10.01 -16.08
C GLY A 80 10.14 -9.34 -17.43
#